data_AF-Q2TH32-F1
#
_entry.id   AF-Q2TH32-F1
#
_cell.length_a   1.000
_cell.length_b   1.000
_cell.length_c   1.000
_cell.angle_alpha   90.00
_cell.angle_beta   90.00
_cell.angle_gamma   90.00
#
_symmetry.space_group_name_H-M   'P 1'
#
loop_
_entity.id
_entity.type
_entity.pdbx_description
1 polymer ?
#
loop_
_entity_poly.entity_id
_entity_poly.type
_entity_poly.pdbx_seq_one_letter_code
_entity_poly.pdbx_strand_id
1 'polypeptide(L)'
;MKICLDTREPVLNLSLLKLRSLPPLPLHIRELNISNNELISLPENSPLLTELHVNGNNLNILPTLPSQLIKLNISFNRNLSCLPSLPPYLQSLSARFNSLETLPELPSTLTILRIEGNRLTVLPELPHRLQELFVSGNRLQELPEFPQSLKYLKVGENQLRRLSRLPQELLALDVSNNLLTSLPENIITLPICTNVNISGNPLSTHVLQSLQRLTSSPDYHGPQIYFSMSDGQQNTLHRPLADAVTAWFPENKQSDVSQIWHAFEHEEHANTFSAFLDRLSDTVSARNTSGFREQVAAWLEKLSASAELRQQSFAVAADATESCEDRVALTWNNLRKTLLVHQASEGLFDNDTGALLSLGREMFRLEILEDIARDKVRTLHFVDEIEVYLAFQTMLAEKLQLSTAVKEMRFYGVSGVTANDLRTAEAMVRSREENEFTDWFSLWGPWHAVLKRTEADRWAQAEEQKYEMLENEYSQRVADRLKASGLSGDADAEREAGAQVMRETEQQIYRQLTDEVLA
;
A
#
# COMPACT_ATOMS: atom_id res chain seq x y z
N MET A 1 -1.46 -58.63 5.65
CA MET A 1 -1.88 -58.63 7.07
C MET A 1 -1.47 -59.91 7.80
N LYS A 2 -1.94 -61.11 7.41
CA LYS A 2 -1.55 -62.37 8.08
C LYS A 2 -0.02 -62.55 8.15
N ILE A 3 0.67 -62.35 7.02
CA ILE A 3 2.14 -62.38 6.98
C ILE A 3 2.77 -61.35 7.92
N CYS A 4 2.29 -60.10 7.93
CA CYS A 4 2.80 -59.05 8.84
C CYS A 4 2.58 -59.38 10.33
N LEU A 5 1.46 -60.02 10.67
CA LEU A 5 1.20 -60.55 12.02
C LEU A 5 2.14 -61.70 12.39
N ASP A 6 2.39 -62.59 11.43
CA ASP A 6 3.26 -63.77 11.60
C ASP A 6 4.75 -63.37 11.67
N THR A 7 5.18 -62.37 10.89
CA THR A 7 6.57 -61.88 10.83
C THR A 7 6.86 -60.74 11.81
N ARG A 8 5.84 -60.18 12.46
CA ARG A 8 5.92 -58.99 13.33
C ARG A 8 6.63 -57.79 12.69
N GLU A 9 6.50 -57.66 11.37
CA GLU A 9 7.11 -56.54 10.66
C GLU A 9 6.50 -55.21 11.11
N PRO A 10 7.33 -54.16 11.31
CA PRO A 10 6.85 -52.85 11.75
C PRO A 10 6.21 -52.04 10.61
N VAL A 11 6.32 -52.51 9.36
CA VAL A 11 5.82 -51.84 8.16
C VAL A 11 4.70 -52.66 7.54
N LEU A 12 3.58 -52.02 7.21
CA LEU A 12 2.48 -52.64 6.50
C LEU A 12 2.10 -51.79 5.28
N ASN A 13 2.28 -52.36 4.09
CA ASN A 13 1.85 -51.74 2.83
C ASN A 13 0.66 -52.49 2.24
N LEU A 14 -0.43 -51.76 2.01
CA LEU A 14 -1.70 -52.20 1.44
C LEU A 14 -2.18 -51.20 0.35
N SER A 15 -1.25 -50.47 -0.27
CA SER A 15 -1.57 -49.49 -1.31
C SER A 15 -2.06 -50.14 -2.62
N LEU A 16 -2.89 -49.44 -3.40
CA LEU A 16 -3.31 -49.86 -4.75
C LEU A 16 -4.11 -51.18 -4.82
N LEU A 17 -4.81 -51.54 -3.74
CA LEU A 17 -5.56 -52.80 -3.65
C LEU A 17 -7.07 -52.64 -3.88
N LYS A 18 -7.55 -51.43 -4.21
CA LYS A 18 -8.98 -51.08 -4.36
C LYS A 18 -9.83 -51.46 -3.15
N LEU A 19 -9.26 -51.34 -1.95
CA LEU A 19 -9.95 -51.68 -0.71
C LEU A 19 -11.05 -50.68 -0.40
N ARG A 20 -12.23 -51.18 0.00
CA ARG A 20 -13.39 -50.36 0.42
C ARG A 20 -13.51 -50.20 1.93
N SER A 21 -12.93 -51.13 2.67
CA SER A 21 -12.85 -51.11 4.14
C SER A 21 -11.58 -51.82 4.59
N LEU A 22 -11.18 -51.54 5.84
CA LEU A 22 -10.07 -52.21 6.49
C LEU A 22 -10.55 -52.90 7.77
N PRO A 23 -10.07 -54.12 8.07
CA PRO A 23 -10.22 -54.72 9.38
C PRO A 23 -9.34 -53.99 10.42
N PRO A 24 -9.48 -54.30 11.72
CA PRO A 24 -8.62 -53.78 12.78
C PRO A 24 -7.13 -54.00 12.46
N LEU A 25 -6.33 -52.96 12.70
CA LEU A 25 -4.92 -52.94 12.36
C LEU A 25 -4.07 -53.63 13.44
N PRO A 26 -2.99 -54.33 13.06
CA PRO A 26 -2.04 -54.88 14.03
C PRO A 26 -1.39 -53.79 14.92
N LEU A 27 -1.37 -54.01 16.24
CA LEU A 27 -0.92 -53.03 17.24
C LEU A 27 0.61 -52.77 17.24
N HIS A 28 1.40 -53.60 16.58
CA HIS A 28 2.87 -53.49 16.55
C HIS A 28 3.41 -52.64 15.39
N ILE A 29 2.55 -52.20 14.48
CA ILE A 29 2.96 -51.48 13.27
C ILE A 29 3.35 -50.05 13.63
N ARG A 30 4.44 -49.60 13.01
CA ARG A 30 4.97 -48.24 13.07
C ARG A 30 4.71 -47.47 11.78
N GLU A 31 4.73 -48.14 10.65
CA GLU A 31 4.52 -47.52 9.34
C GLU A 31 3.36 -48.20 8.60
N LEU A 32 2.35 -47.42 8.24
CA LEU A 32 1.18 -47.89 7.52
C LEU A 32 0.99 -47.11 6.22
N ASN A 33 1.04 -47.81 5.10
CA ASN A 33 0.69 -47.27 3.79
C ASN A 33 -0.55 -47.97 3.24
N ILE A 34 -1.67 -47.23 3.18
CA ILE A 34 -2.97 -47.65 2.65
C ILE A 34 -3.43 -46.70 1.54
N SER A 35 -2.47 -46.10 0.83
CA SER A 35 -2.73 -45.13 -0.24
C SER A 35 -3.37 -45.73 -1.50
N ASN A 36 -4.07 -44.90 -2.27
CA ASN A 36 -4.69 -45.24 -3.55
C ASN A 36 -5.66 -46.44 -3.43
N ASN A 37 -6.62 -46.32 -2.52
CA ASN A 37 -7.72 -47.28 -2.33
C ASN A 37 -9.07 -46.56 -2.44
N GLU A 38 -10.17 -47.23 -2.11
CA GLU A 38 -11.54 -46.70 -2.16
C GLU A 38 -12.12 -46.55 -0.74
N LEU A 39 -11.27 -46.30 0.26
CA LEU A 39 -11.69 -46.26 1.68
C LEU A 39 -12.52 -45.00 1.96
N ILE A 40 -13.62 -45.19 2.70
CA ILE A 40 -14.51 -44.10 3.15
C ILE A 40 -14.23 -43.71 4.61
N SER A 41 -13.71 -44.65 5.39
CA SER A 41 -13.33 -44.45 6.79
C SER A 41 -12.09 -45.29 7.13
N LEU A 42 -11.43 -44.92 8.22
CA LEU A 42 -10.31 -45.68 8.80
C LEU A 42 -10.75 -46.34 10.11
N PRO A 43 -10.30 -47.58 10.40
CA PRO A 43 -10.49 -48.20 11.71
C PRO A 43 -9.69 -47.48 12.79
N GLU A 44 -9.89 -47.86 14.07
CA GLU A 44 -9.02 -47.37 15.14
C GLU A 44 -7.55 -47.68 14.84
N ASN A 45 -6.71 -46.66 15.01
CA ASN A 45 -5.31 -46.71 14.65
C ASN A 45 -4.49 -47.44 15.72
N SER A 46 -3.37 -48.04 15.30
CA SER A 46 -2.36 -48.55 16.22
C SER A 46 -1.73 -47.40 17.02
N PRO A 47 -1.58 -47.51 18.36
CA PRO A 47 -1.01 -46.43 19.18
C PRO A 47 0.48 -46.19 18.93
N LEU A 48 1.19 -47.18 18.37
CA LEU A 48 2.63 -47.12 18.09
C LEU A 48 2.98 -46.57 16.70
N LEU A 49 1.97 -46.13 15.94
CA LEU A 49 2.16 -45.68 14.57
C LEU A 49 2.91 -44.35 14.52
N THR A 50 4.00 -44.31 13.77
CA THR A 50 4.86 -43.14 13.54
C THR A 50 4.64 -42.54 12.16
N GLU A 51 4.31 -43.35 11.15
CA GLU A 51 4.05 -42.89 9.77
C GLU A 51 2.73 -43.45 9.24
N LEU A 52 1.85 -42.56 8.76
CA LEU A 52 0.56 -42.91 8.19
C LEU A 52 0.36 -42.27 6.81
N HIS A 53 0.23 -43.12 5.79
CA HIS A 53 -0.07 -42.71 4.43
C HIS A 53 -1.43 -43.25 3.98
N VAL A 54 -2.41 -42.37 3.87
CA VAL A 54 -3.81 -42.67 3.46
C VAL A 54 -4.23 -41.86 2.24
N ASN A 55 -3.25 -41.35 1.46
CA ASN A 55 -3.53 -40.50 0.32
C ASN A 55 -4.27 -41.24 -0.82
N GLY A 56 -5.09 -40.52 -1.59
CA GLY A 56 -5.82 -41.10 -2.72
C GLY A 56 -6.91 -42.09 -2.30
N ASN A 57 -7.67 -41.74 -1.26
CA ASN A 57 -8.86 -42.46 -0.81
C ASN A 57 -10.09 -41.54 -0.92
N ASN A 58 -11.24 -42.00 -0.41
CA ASN A 58 -12.48 -41.23 -0.37
C ASN A 58 -12.89 -40.94 1.08
N LEU A 59 -11.92 -40.65 1.96
CA LEU A 59 -12.18 -40.42 3.37
C LEU A 59 -13.01 -39.15 3.56
N ASN A 60 -14.09 -39.27 4.34
CA ASN A 60 -14.91 -38.12 4.73
C ASN A 60 -14.51 -37.59 6.12
N ILE A 61 -14.03 -38.47 7.00
CA ILE A 61 -13.66 -38.16 8.40
C ILE A 61 -12.41 -38.96 8.75
N LEU A 62 -11.53 -38.37 9.57
CA LEU A 62 -10.41 -39.06 10.18
C LEU A 62 -10.73 -39.44 11.64
N PRO A 63 -10.38 -40.66 12.08
CA PRO A 63 -10.44 -41.02 13.50
C PRO A 63 -9.36 -40.30 14.30
N THR A 64 -9.39 -40.44 15.62
CA THR A 64 -8.34 -39.92 16.50
C THR A 64 -6.97 -40.43 16.06
N LEU A 65 -6.03 -39.48 15.92
CA LEU A 65 -4.68 -39.78 15.44
C LEU A 65 -3.82 -40.36 16.57
N PRO A 66 -2.91 -41.30 16.27
CA PRO A 66 -1.95 -41.82 17.24
C PRO A 66 -1.05 -40.72 17.80
N SER A 67 -0.81 -40.72 19.11
CA SER A 67 -0.02 -39.67 19.76
C SER A 67 1.46 -39.65 19.35
N GLN A 68 1.99 -40.79 18.89
CA GLN A 68 3.40 -40.97 18.47
C GLN A 68 3.63 -40.67 16.97
N LEU A 69 2.61 -40.18 16.27
CA LEU A 69 2.69 -39.95 14.84
C LEU A 69 3.64 -38.79 14.50
N ILE A 70 4.58 -39.05 13.60
CA ILE A 70 5.61 -38.11 13.13
C ILE A 70 5.26 -37.62 11.73
N LYS A 71 4.75 -38.50 10.86
CA LYS A 71 4.38 -38.17 9.48
C LYS A 71 2.94 -38.60 9.16
N LEU A 72 2.16 -37.66 8.62
CA LEU A 72 0.79 -37.90 8.18
C LEU A 72 0.60 -37.42 6.75
N ASN A 73 0.19 -38.32 5.86
CA ASN A 73 -0.23 -37.98 4.50
C ASN A 73 -1.67 -38.43 4.24
N ILE A 74 -2.57 -37.46 4.17
CA ILE A 74 -4.01 -37.59 3.94
C ILE A 74 -4.44 -36.88 2.65
N SER A 75 -3.52 -36.68 1.71
CA SER A 75 -3.77 -35.94 0.46
C SER A 75 -4.77 -36.67 -0.45
N PHE A 76 -5.48 -35.94 -1.32
CA PHE A 76 -6.41 -36.47 -2.32
C PHE A 76 -7.59 -37.26 -1.72
N ASN A 77 -8.08 -36.86 -0.55
CA ASN A 77 -9.34 -37.30 0.05
C ASN A 77 -10.40 -36.21 -0.16
N ARG A 78 -10.94 -36.14 -1.38
CA ARG A 78 -11.75 -35.02 -1.90
C ARG A 78 -12.86 -34.50 -0.97
N ASN A 79 -13.39 -35.36 -0.09
CA ASN A 79 -14.53 -35.07 0.78
C ASN A 79 -14.14 -34.77 2.24
N LEU A 80 -12.85 -34.82 2.58
CA LEU A 80 -12.40 -34.54 3.94
C LEU A 80 -12.52 -33.04 4.23
N SER A 81 -13.42 -32.67 5.14
CA SER A 81 -13.76 -31.27 5.46
C SER A 81 -13.12 -30.75 6.74
N CYS A 82 -12.72 -31.63 7.65
CA CYS A 82 -12.10 -31.27 8.93
C CYS A 82 -10.99 -32.24 9.32
N LEU A 83 -10.06 -31.76 10.15
CA LEU A 83 -9.02 -32.57 10.78
C LEU A 83 -9.27 -32.69 12.29
N PRO A 84 -9.00 -33.86 12.89
CA PRO A 84 -8.97 -34.01 14.35
C PRO A 84 -7.76 -33.27 14.94
N SER A 85 -7.69 -33.22 16.28
CA SER A 85 -6.53 -32.68 16.99
C SER A 85 -5.23 -33.37 16.51
N LEU A 86 -4.25 -32.57 16.12
CA LEU A 86 -2.97 -33.07 15.63
C LEU A 86 -2.11 -33.58 16.79
N PRO A 87 -1.36 -34.68 16.60
CA PRO A 87 -0.50 -35.22 17.64
C PRO A 87 0.70 -34.30 17.91
N PRO A 88 1.17 -34.23 19.17
CA PRO A 88 2.14 -33.22 19.62
C PRO A 88 3.55 -33.40 19.02
N TYR A 89 3.88 -34.58 18.49
CA TYR A 89 5.18 -34.90 17.90
C TYR A 89 5.18 -34.90 16.37
N LEU A 90 4.08 -34.46 15.75
CA LEU A 90 3.97 -34.44 14.30
C LEU A 90 4.99 -33.46 13.71
N GLN A 91 5.77 -33.95 12.74
CA GLN A 91 6.79 -33.17 12.04
C GLN A 91 6.36 -32.86 10.60
N SER A 92 5.63 -33.78 9.96
CA SER A 92 5.17 -33.61 8.58
C SER A 92 3.68 -33.88 8.44
N LEU A 93 2.95 -32.89 7.92
CA LEU A 93 1.54 -32.99 7.57
C LEU A 93 1.35 -32.67 6.07
N SER A 94 0.77 -33.62 5.34
CA SER A 94 0.36 -33.43 3.94
C SER A 94 -1.13 -33.74 3.78
N ALA A 95 -1.93 -32.72 3.49
CA ALA A 95 -3.38 -32.76 3.36
C ALA A 95 -3.88 -32.05 2.08
N ARG A 96 -3.17 -32.28 0.97
CA ARG A 96 -3.43 -31.63 -0.31
C ARG A 96 -4.71 -32.12 -0.97
N PHE A 97 -5.38 -31.30 -1.76
CA PHE A 97 -6.55 -31.65 -2.57
C PHE A 97 -7.65 -32.34 -1.75
N ASN A 98 -8.05 -31.69 -0.66
CA ASN A 98 -9.19 -32.06 0.18
C ASN A 98 -10.24 -30.92 0.12
N SER A 99 -11.24 -30.95 0.99
CA SER A 99 -12.24 -29.88 1.13
C SER A 99 -12.14 -29.19 2.50
N LEU A 100 -10.95 -29.07 3.05
CA LEU A 100 -10.74 -28.49 4.37
C LEU A 100 -11.09 -27.00 4.37
N GLU A 101 -11.95 -26.59 5.31
CA GLU A 101 -12.34 -25.18 5.51
C GLU A 101 -11.54 -24.51 6.63
N THR A 102 -11.11 -25.30 7.62
CA THR A 102 -10.33 -24.86 8.78
C THR A 102 -9.24 -25.85 9.14
N LEU A 103 -8.21 -25.39 9.86
CA LEU A 103 -7.19 -26.24 10.47
C LEU A 103 -7.28 -26.17 12.00
N PRO A 104 -7.00 -27.28 12.70
CA PRO A 104 -6.77 -27.28 14.14
C PRO A 104 -5.44 -26.59 14.46
N GLU A 105 -5.17 -26.38 15.75
CA GLU A 105 -3.88 -25.90 16.23
C GLU A 105 -2.73 -26.80 15.72
N LEU A 106 -1.67 -26.15 15.26
CA LEU A 106 -0.50 -26.83 14.70
C LEU A 106 0.49 -27.17 15.81
N PRO A 107 1.04 -28.39 15.85
CA PRO A 107 2.00 -28.78 16.86
C PRO A 107 3.31 -28.02 16.68
N SER A 108 3.95 -27.65 17.79
CA SER A 108 5.19 -26.88 17.79
C SER A 108 6.39 -27.57 17.12
N THR A 109 6.33 -28.90 16.97
CA THR A 109 7.35 -29.72 16.30
C THR A 109 7.25 -29.75 14.78
N LEU A 110 6.17 -29.21 14.22
CA LEU A 110 5.89 -29.31 12.79
C LEU A 110 6.93 -28.53 11.97
N THR A 111 7.52 -29.21 10.98
CA THR A 111 8.52 -28.64 10.08
C THR A 111 8.01 -28.52 8.64
N ILE A 112 7.07 -29.39 8.24
CA ILE A 112 6.52 -29.43 6.88
C ILE A 112 4.99 -29.43 6.94
N LEU A 113 4.38 -28.44 6.29
CA LEU A 113 2.94 -28.30 6.14
C LEU A 113 2.56 -28.13 4.67
N ARG A 114 1.83 -29.10 4.12
CA ARG A 114 1.37 -29.12 2.72
C ARG A 114 -0.14 -29.29 2.65
N ILE A 115 -0.87 -28.22 2.36
CA ILE A 115 -2.34 -28.17 2.35
C ILE A 115 -2.85 -27.46 1.08
N GLU A 116 -2.15 -27.65 -0.04
CA GLU A 116 -2.55 -27.09 -1.33
C GLU A 116 -3.92 -27.60 -1.79
N GLY A 117 -4.70 -26.80 -2.50
CA GLY A 117 -5.98 -27.20 -3.11
C GLY A 117 -7.07 -27.52 -2.09
N ASN A 118 -7.31 -26.61 -1.15
CA ASN A 118 -8.35 -26.72 -0.12
C ASN A 118 -9.27 -25.46 -0.16
N ARG A 119 -10.08 -25.24 0.87
CA ARG A 119 -11.02 -24.10 0.97
C ARG A 119 -10.73 -23.23 2.20
N LEU A 120 -9.47 -23.22 2.66
CA LEU A 120 -9.07 -22.49 3.86
C LEU A 120 -9.23 -20.98 3.63
N THR A 121 -9.84 -20.30 4.60
CA THR A 121 -9.97 -18.83 4.62
C THR A 121 -8.99 -18.17 5.60
N VAL A 122 -8.55 -18.91 6.62
CA VAL A 122 -7.62 -18.46 7.65
C VAL A 122 -6.64 -19.59 7.98
N LEU A 123 -5.40 -19.23 8.32
CA LEU A 123 -4.42 -20.15 8.91
C LEU A 123 -4.29 -19.90 10.42
N PRO A 124 -4.12 -20.94 11.24
CA PRO A 124 -3.72 -20.80 12.64
C PRO A 124 -2.29 -20.27 12.75
N GLU A 125 -1.85 -19.93 13.96
CA GLU A 125 -0.47 -19.53 14.21
C GLU A 125 0.53 -20.59 13.72
N LEU A 126 1.59 -20.12 13.06
CA LEU A 126 2.58 -20.99 12.47
C LEU A 126 3.60 -21.43 13.53
N PRO A 127 3.95 -22.73 13.59
CA PRO A 127 4.99 -23.22 14.49
C PRO A 127 6.35 -22.57 14.20
N HIS A 128 7.08 -22.22 15.26
CA HIS A 128 8.38 -21.56 15.18
C HIS A 128 9.48 -22.40 14.48
N ARG A 129 9.27 -23.70 14.27
CA ARG A 129 10.20 -24.61 13.57
C ARG A 129 9.79 -24.91 12.13
N LEU A 130 8.71 -24.31 11.64
CA LEU A 130 8.20 -24.59 10.30
C LEU A 130 9.22 -24.15 9.24
N GLN A 131 9.52 -25.05 8.31
CA GLN A 131 10.48 -24.83 7.23
C GLN A 131 9.81 -24.79 5.86
N GLU A 132 8.75 -25.59 5.66
CA GLU A 132 7.99 -25.65 4.42
C GLU A 132 6.50 -25.37 4.68
N LEU A 133 5.97 -24.35 4.02
CA LEU A 133 4.56 -24.00 4.03
C LEU A 133 4.03 -23.93 2.60
N PHE A 134 3.27 -24.94 2.19
CA PHE A 134 2.58 -24.99 0.90
C PHE A 134 1.07 -24.97 1.12
N VAL A 135 0.41 -23.89 0.74
CA VAL A 135 -1.03 -23.66 0.91
C VAL A 135 -1.64 -23.03 -0.35
N SER A 136 -1.02 -23.23 -1.52
CA SER A 136 -1.52 -22.71 -2.78
C SER A 136 -2.92 -23.24 -3.12
N GLY A 137 -3.75 -22.46 -3.83
CA GLY A 137 -5.09 -22.89 -4.23
C GLY A 137 -6.06 -22.97 -3.05
N ASN A 138 -6.11 -21.91 -2.24
CA ASN A 138 -7.03 -21.75 -1.11
C ASN A 138 -7.78 -20.41 -1.25
N ARG A 139 -8.44 -19.93 -0.18
CA ARG A 139 -9.19 -18.67 -0.13
C ARG A 139 -8.66 -17.74 0.97
N LEU A 140 -7.36 -17.81 1.23
CA LEU A 140 -6.72 -17.02 2.29
C LEU A 140 -6.71 -15.54 1.90
N GLN A 141 -7.17 -14.68 2.81
CA GLN A 141 -7.13 -13.22 2.63
C GLN A 141 -5.93 -12.58 3.33
N GLU A 142 -5.47 -13.21 4.41
CA GLU A 142 -4.32 -12.78 5.20
C GLU A 142 -3.48 -13.99 5.64
N LEU A 143 -2.22 -13.72 5.98
CA LEU A 143 -1.29 -14.70 6.53
C LEU A 143 -0.84 -14.28 7.93
N PRO A 144 -0.66 -15.24 8.86
CA PRO A 144 -0.02 -14.99 10.14
C PRO A 144 1.45 -14.61 9.96
N GLU A 145 2.11 -14.18 11.03
CA GLU A 145 3.55 -13.91 11.01
C GLU A 145 4.36 -15.17 10.67
N PHE A 146 5.40 -14.97 9.86
CA PHE A 146 6.24 -16.08 9.42
C PHE A 146 7.33 -16.41 10.45
N PRO A 147 7.58 -17.70 10.73
CA PRO A 147 8.71 -18.10 11.55
C PRO A 147 10.02 -17.87 10.79
N GLN A 148 11.08 -17.49 11.51
CA GLN A 148 12.39 -17.22 10.90
C GLN A 148 13.01 -18.45 10.23
N SER A 149 12.62 -19.66 10.64
CA SER A 149 13.10 -20.93 10.07
C SER A 149 12.52 -21.28 8.69
N LEU A 150 11.57 -20.49 8.19
CA LEU A 150 10.84 -20.81 6.96
C LEU A 150 11.74 -20.64 5.73
N LYS A 151 11.84 -21.71 4.94
CA LYS A 151 12.70 -21.79 3.74
C LYS A 151 11.89 -21.82 2.45
N TYR A 152 10.70 -22.40 2.47
CA TYR A 152 9.86 -22.50 1.29
C TYR A 152 8.44 -22.05 1.62
N LEU A 153 7.97 -21.03 0.90
CA LEU A 153 6.63 -20.47 1.04
C LEU A 153 5.91 -20.49 -0.30
N LYS A 154 4.86 -21.30 -0.42
CA LYS A 154 3.98 -21.33 -1.60
C LYS A 154 2.54 -21.06 -1.18
N VAL A 155 2.06 -19.88 -1.51
CA VAL A 155 0.73 -19.34 -1.19
C VAL A 155 0.04 -18.81 -2.45
N GLY A 156 0.46 -19.25 -3.64
CA GLY A 156 -0.15 -18.85 -4.90
C GLY A 156 -1.63 -19.24 -5.02
N GLU A 157 -2.38 -18.61 -5.91
CA GLU A 157 -3.82 -18.86 -6.11
C GLU A 157 -4.62 -18.72 -4.80
N ASN A 158 -4.51 -17.55 -4.17
CA ASN A 158 -5.25 -17.16 -2.97
C ASN A 158 -5.86 -15.76 -3.15
N GLN A 159 -6.36 -15.14 -2.08
CA GLN A 159 -6.97 -13.80 -2.10
C GLN A 159 -6.18 -12.82 -1.24
N LEU A 160 -4.86 -13.01 -1.14
CA LEU A 160 -4.00 -12.20 -0.29
C LEU A 160 -3.90 -10.79 -0.82
N ARG A 161 -4.17 -9.79 0.03
CA ARG A 161 -4.04 -8.36 -0.32
C ARG A 161 -2.68 -7.77 0.09
N ARG A 162 -2.01 -8.41 1.05
CA ARG A 162 -0.74 -7.96 1.62
C ARG A 162 0.16 -9.13 1.96
N LEU A 163 1.46 -8.84 2.05
CA LEU A 163 2.47 -9.78 2.49
C LEU A 163 3.27 -9.17 3.64
N SER A 164 3.40 -9.92 4.73
CA SER A 164 4.21 -9.54 5.89
C SER A 164 5.70 -9.58 5.55
N ARG A 165 6.54 -9.05 6.45
CA ARG A 165 8.00 -9.10 6.32
C ARG A 165 8.46 -10.55 6.13
N LEU A 166 9.23 -10.78 5.07
CA LEU A 166 9.69 -12.12 4.70
C LEU A 166 10.90 -12.57 5.54
N PRO A 167 11.01 -13.86 5.87
CA PRO A 167 12.18 -14.41 6.56
C PRO A 167 13.40 -14.38 5.63
N GLN A 168 14.59 -14.11 6.19
CA GLN A 168 15.82 -13.92 5.40
C GLN A 168 16.41 -15.24 4.88
N GLU A 169 16.05 -16.38 5.46
CA GLU A 169 16.50 -17.71 5.02
C GLU A 169 15.63 -18.33 3.91
N LEU A 170 14.71 -17.55 3.34
CA LEU A 170 13.78 -18.05 2.32
C LEU A 170 14.55 -18.39 1.04
N LEU A 171 14.27 -19.57 0.47
CA LEU A 171 14.87 -20.09 -0.76
C LEU A 171 13.87 -20.14 -1.92
N ALA A 172 12.56 -20.19 -1.63
CA ALA A 172 11.53 -20.04 -2.63
C ALA A 172 10.29 -19.34 -2.07
N LEU A 173 9.76 -18.41 -2.86
CA LEU A 173 8.53 -17.68 -2.61
C LEU A 173 7.63 -17.77 -3.83
N ASP A 174 6.42 -18.29 -3.66
CA ASP A 174 5.38 -18.23 -4.68
C ASP A 174 4.13 -17.60 -4.09
N VAL A 175 3.86 -16.37 -4.50
CA VAL A 175 2.66 -15.59 -4.15
C VAL A 175 1.87 -15.25 -5.41
N SER A 176 2.04 -16.01 -6.49
CA SER A 176 1.38 -15.75 -7.76
C SER A 176 -0.16 -15.84 -7.68
N ASN A 177 -0.87 -15.17 -8.58
CA ASN A 177 -2.34 -15.20 -8.65
C ASN A 177 -3.00 -14.87 -7.30
N ASN A 178 -2.64 -13.72 -6.74
CA ASN A 178 -3.21 -13.16 -5.52
C ASN A 178 -3.74 -11.73 -5.81
N LEU A 179 -4.14 -11.01 -4.78
CA LEU A 179 -4.64 -9.64 -4.85
C LEU A 179 -3.63 -8.64 -4.26
N LEU A 180 -2.33 -8.97 -4.31
CA LEU A 180 -1.29 -8.09 -3.75
C LEU A 180 -1.22 -6.80 -4.55
N THR A 181 -1.29 -5.68 -3.86
CA THR A 181 -1.16 -4.35 -4.47
C THR A 181 0.20 -3.72 -4.19
N SER A 182 0.91 -4.20 -3.18
CA SER A 182 2.24 -3.76 -2.77
C SER A 182 3.10 -4.94 -2.36
N LEU A 183 4.40 -4.71 -2.25
CA LEU A 183 5.39 -5.72 -1.86
C LEU A 183 6.18 -5.25 -0.65
N PRO A 184 6.64 -6.18 0.21
CA PRO A 184 7.50 -5.80 1.33
C PRO A 184 8.89 -5.41 0.82
N GLU A 185 9.44 -4.30 1.33
CA GLU A 185 10.77 -3.79 0.95
C GLU A 185 11.89 -4.82 1.09
N ASN A 186 11.77 -5.78 2.01
CA ASN A 186 12.81 -6.77 2.21
C ASN A 186 12.83 -7.88 1.15
N ILE A 187 11.90 -7.88 0.18
CA ILE A 187 11.87 -8.85 -0.92
C ILE A 187 13.13 -8.76 -1.79
N ILE A 188 13.70 -7.57 -1.99
CA ILE A 188 14.95 -7.39 -2.76
C ILE A 188 16.21 -7.77 -1.97
N THR A 189 16.11 -7.84 -0.65
CA THR A 189 17.23 -8.20 0.24
C THR A 189 17.35 -9.71 0.45
N LEU A 190 16.43 -10.50 -0.11
CA LEU A 190 16.48 -11.96 -0.01
C LEU A 190 17.73 -12.50 -0.70
N PRO A 191 18.19 -13.72 -0.33
CA PRO A 191 19.35 -14.34 -0.94
C PRO A 191 19.21 -14.45 -2.47
N ILE A 192 20.30 -14.28 -3.21
CA ILE A 192 20.34 -14.37 -4.68
C ILE A 192 19.81 -15.72 -5.23
N CYS A 193 19.93 -16.79 -4.46
CA CYS A 193 19.42 -18.12 -4.82
C CYS A 193 17.91 -18.26 -4.64
N THR A 194 17.22 -17.24 -4.11
CA THR A 194 15.78 -17.29 -3.89
C THR A 194 15.04 -17.11 -5.20
N ASN A 195 14.12 -18.03 -5.48
CA ASN A 195 13.21 -17.90 -6.60
C ASN A 195 11.90 -17.29 -6.11
N VAL A 196 11.53 -16.12 -6.63
CA VAL A 196 10.37 -15.34 -6.19
C VAL A 196 9.38 -15.19 -7.35
N ASN A 197 8.17 -15.72 -7.22
CA ASN A 197 7.10 -15.55 -8.21
C ASN A 197 5.98 -14.67 -7.63
N ILE A 198 5.78 -13.51 -8.26
CA ILE A 198 4.74 -12.52 -7.91
C ILE A 198 3.75 -12.27 -9.07
N SER A 199 3.82 -13.09 -10.14
CA SER A 199 2.94 -12.97 -11.31
C SER A 199 1.44 -13.04 -10.97
N GLY A 200 0.59 -12.41 -11.78
CA GLY A 200 -0.86 -12.45 -11.56
C GLY A 200 -1.33 -11.69 -10.32
N ASN A 201 -0.60 -10.66 -9.89
CA ASN A 201 -1.02 -9.75 -8.82
C ASN A 201 -1.29 -8.35 -9.39
N PRO A 202 -2.30 -7.61 -8.86
CA PRO A 202 -2.65 -6.26 -9.29
C PRO A 202 -1.69 -5.20 -8.68
N LEU A 203 -0.39 -5.39 -8.85
CA LEU A 203 0.65 -4.46 -8.42
C LEU A 203 0.56 -3.15 -9.22
N SER A 204 0.87 -2.02 -8.59
CA SER A 204 0.88 -0.73 -9.28
C SER A 204 1.96 -0.68 -10.37
N THR A 205 1.73 0.16 -11.37
CA THR A 205 2.68 0.40 -12.46
C THR A 205 4.05 0.83 -11.93
N HIS A 206 4.05 1.72 -10.94
CA HIS A 206 5.26 2.20 -10.27
C HIS A 206 6.05 1.06 -9.60
N VAL A 207 5.39 0.15 -8.87
CA VAL A 207 6.05 -1.00 -8.24
C VAL A 207 6.73 -1.88 -9.29
N LEU A 208 6.06 -2.14 -10.42
CA LEU A 208 6.59 -2.97 -11.50
C LEU A 208 7.77 -2.30 -12.21
N GLN A 209 7.69 -1.00 -12.50
CA GLN A 209 8.79 -0.23 -13.09
C GLN A 209 10.00 -0.16 -12.15
N SER A 210 9.77 0.05 -10.85
CA SER A 210 10.81 0.04 -9.83
C SER A 210 11.47 -1.33 -9.71
N LEU A 211 10.71 -2.43 -9.71
CA LEU A 211 11.26 -3.79 -9.79
C LEU A 211 12.10 -4.00 -11.06
N GLN A 212 11.59 -3.58 -12.22
CA GLN A 212 12.31 -3.73 -13.49
C GLN A 212 13.63 -2.97 -13.47
N ARG A 213 13.63 -1.72 -13.01
CA ARG A 213 14.84 -0.89 -12.90
C ARG A 213 15.85 -1.48 -11.91
N LEU A 214 15.39 -1.94 -10.75
CA LEU A 214 16.25 -2.56 -9.72
C LEU A 214 16.86 -3.87 -10.22
N THR A 215 16.05 -4.78 -10.76
CA THR A 215 16.51 -6.09 -11.25
C THR A 215 17.37 -6.01 -12.51
N SER A 216 17.28 -4.92 -13.28
CA SER A 216 18.14 -4.69 -14.46
C SER A 216 19.47 -4.01 -14.11
N SER A 217 19.66 -3.56 -12.87
CA SER A 217 20.88 -2.90 -12.44
C SER A 217 22.05 -3.88 -12.35
N PRO A 218 23.25 -3.53 -12.83
CA PRO A 218 24.43 -4.41 -12.75
C PRO A 218 24.87 -4.70 -11.30
N ASP A 219 24.52 -3.83 -10.35
CA ASP A 219 24.84 -3.98 -8.93
C ASP A 219 23.76 -4.73 -8.13
N TYR A 220 22.74 -5.26 -8.81
CA TYR A 220 21.68 -6.02 -8.16
C TYR A 220 22.14 -7.43 -7.78
N HIS A 221 22.20 -7.69 -6.47
CA HIS A 221 22.57 -8.98 -5.89
C HIS A 221 21.40 -9.66 -5.16
N GLY A 222 20.17 -9.23 -5.44
CA GLY A 222 18.95 -9.76 -4.84
C GLY A 222 18.43 -11.02 -5.53
N PRO A 223 17.23 -11.50 -5.16
CA PRO A 223 16.66 -12.74 -5.71
C PRO A 223 16.19 -12.59 -7.15
N GLN A 224 16.00 -13.72 -7.83
CA GLN A 224 15.33 -13.73 -9.14
C GLN A 224 13.82 -13.57 -8.95
N ILE A 225 13.26 -12.46 -9.45
CA ILE A 225 11.84 -12.12 -9.30
C ILE A 225 11.13 -12.27 -10.65
N TYR A 226 10.10 -13.11 -10.67
CA TYR A 226 9.20 -13.31 -11.82
C TYR A 226 7.91 -12.52 -11.61
N PHE A 227 7.67 -11.57 -12.51
CA PHE A 227 6.45 -10.77 -12.56
C PHE A 227 5.91 -10.74 -13.99
N SER A 228 4.61 -10.53 -14.13
CA SER A 228 3.96 -10.39 -15.43
C SER A 228 3.72 -8.92 -15.70
N MET A 229 4.37 -8.37 -16.72
CA MET A 229 3.94 -7.12 -17.33
C MET A 229 2.84 -7.48 -18.33
N SER A 230 1.63 -6.94 -18.18
CA SER A 230 0.70 -6.96 -19.30
C SER A 230 1.24 -6.02 -20.37
N ASP A 231 1.55 -6.55 -21.56
CA ASP A 231 2.08 -5.79 -22.71
C ASP A 231 1.26 -4.54 -23.09
N GLY A 232 0.04 -4.40 -22.55
CA GLY A 232 -0.83 -3.22 -22.73
C GLY A 232 -0.50 -2.00 -21.86
N GLN A 233 0.40 -2.08 -20.87
CA GLN A 233 0.74 -0.93 -20.00
C GLN A 233 1.99 -0.16 -20.43
N GLN A 234 2.68 -0.57 -21.50
CA GLN A 234 3.76 0.22 -22.10
C GLN A 234 3.25 1.36 -22.99
N ASN A 235 1.96 1.36 -23.33
CA ASN A 235 1.27 2.49 -23.94
C ASN A 235 0.17 2.95 -22.97
N THR A 236 0.44 3.97 -22.18
CA THR A 236 -0.63 4.79 -21.59
C THR A 236 -1.35 5.51 -22.73
N LEU A 237 -2.19 4.79 -23.49
CA LEU A 237 -3.26 5.43 -24.21
C LEU A 237 -4.19 5.94 -23.11
N HIS A 238 -3.99 7.20 -22.72
CA HIS A 238 -4.80 7.85 -21.70
C HIS A 238 -6.27 7.64 -22.05
N ARG A 239 -7.06 7.14 -21.10
CA ARG A 239 -8.48 7.02 -21.34
C ARG A 239 -9.08 8.43 -21.50
N PRO A 240 -10.16 8.56 -22.28
CA PRO A 240 -10.98 9.77 -22.32
C PRO A 240 -11.20 10.37 -20.93
N LEU A 241 -11.17 11.71 -20.81
CA LEU A 241 -11.36 12.39 -19.54
C LEU A 241 -12.67 11.96 -18.86
N ALA A 242 -13.74 11.78 -19.65
CA ALA A 242 -15.04 11.33 -19.16
C ALA A 242 -14.94 9.95 -18.49
N ASP A 243 -14.18 9.01 -19.05
CA ASP A 243 -14.00 7.67 -18.49
C ASP A 243 -13.15 7.71 -17.21
N ALA A 244 -12.14 8.58 -17.17
CA ALA A 244 -11.32 8.78 -15.99
C ALA A 244 -12.10 9.30 -14.80
N VAL A 245 -12.95 10.30 -15.02
CA VAL A 245 -13.79 10.91 -14.00
C VAL A 245 -14.88 9.95 -13.56
N THR A 246 -15.55 9.28 -14.50
CA THR A 246 -16.67 8.37 -14.23
C THR A 246 -16.25 7.23 -13.30
N ALA A 247 -15.00 6.77 -13.40
CA ALA A 247 -14.44 5.74 -12.54
C ALA A 247 -14.34 6.13 -11.05
N TRP A 248 -14.49 7.40 -10.67
CA TRP A 248 -14.53 7.84 -9.28
C TRP A 248 -15.94 7.86 -8.69
N PHE A 249 -16.97 7.92 -9.53
CA PHE A 249 -18.36 7.98 -9.08
C PHE A 249 -18.98 6.58 -8.89
N PRO A 250 -20.00 6.44 -8.02
CA PRO A 250 -20.80 5.22 -7.91
C PRO A 250 -21.63 4.99 -9.17
N GLU A 251 -21.92 3.72 -9.50
CA GLU A 251 -22.57 3.29 -10.76
C GLU A 251 -23.86 4.06 -11.10
N ASN A 252 -24.63 4.46 -10.08
CA ASN A 252 -25.88 5.19 -10.26
C ASN A 252 -25.72 6.62 -10.79
N LYS A 253 -24.55 7.24 -10.65
CA LYS A 253 -24.25 8.61 -11.14
C LYS A 253 -23.36 8.62 -12.39
N GLN A 254 -22.85 7.46 -12.81
CA GLN A 254 -21.82 7.38 -13.86
C GLN A 254 -22.31 7.91 -15.22
N SER A 255 -23.55 7.63 -15.62
CA SER A 255 -24.11 8.10 -16.88
C SER A 255 -24.19 9.63 -16.96
N ASP A 256 -24.66 10.27 -15.89
CA ASP A 256 -24.85 11.72 -15.86
C ASP A 256 -23.50 12.45 -15.83
N VAL A 257 -22.55 11.93 -15.04
CA VAL A 257 -21.20 12.50 -14.95
C VAL A 257 -20.46 12.36 -16.27
N SER A 258 -20.55 11.19 -16.93
CA SER A 258 -19.93 10.96 -18.24
C SER A 258 -20.43 11.98 -19.28
N GLN A 259 -21.74 12.25 -19.33
CA GLN A 259 -22.31 13.25 -20.25
C GLN A 259 -21.80 14.67 -19.98
N ILE A 260 -21.73 15.07 -18.70
CA ILE A 260 -21.24 16.40 -18.32
C ILE A 260 -19.75 16.54 -18.71
N TRP A 261 -18.93 15.54 -18.39
CA TRP A 261 -17.49 15.61 -18.60
C TRP A 261 -17.04 15.38 -20.03
N HIS A 262 -17.86 14.75 -20.89
CA HIS A 262 -17.64 14.74 -22.33
C HIS A 262 -17.62 16.15 -22.94
N ALA A 263 -18.39 17.10 -22.37
CA ALA A 263 -18.35 18.49 -22.83
C ALA A 263 -17.00 19.18 -22.56
N PHE A 264 -16.24 18.71 -21.57
CA PHE A 264 -14.95 19.30 -21.15
C PHE A 264 -13.75 18.60 -21.79
N GLU A 265 -13.98 17.56 -22.60
CA GLU A 265 -12.91 16.73 -23.17
C GLU A 265 -12.02 17.47 -24.19
N HIS A 266 -12.54 18.54 -24.78
CA HIS A 266 -11.83 19.38 -25.74
C HIS A 266 -11.17 20.61 -25.10
N GLU A 267 -11.25 20.76 -23.77
CA GLU A 267 -10.58 21.85 -23.07
C GLU A 267 -9.06 21.65 -23.04
N GLU A 268 -8.32 22.76 -23.00
CA GLU A 268 -6.86 22.73 -22.89
C GLU A 268 -6.44 22.02 -21.60
N HIS A 269 -5.41 21.18 -21.67
CA HIS A 269 -4.93 20.35 -20.55
C HIS A 269 -5.92 19.29 -20.00
N ALA A 270 -7.02 19.00 -20.68
CA ALA A 270 -7.93 17.91 -20.30
C ALA A 270 -7.24 16.52 -20.26
N ASN A 271 -6.33 16.27 -21.22
CA ASN A 271 -5.62 14.98 -21.31
C ASN A 271 -4.61 14.78 -20.18
N THR A 272 -3.89 15.83 -19.77
CA THR A 272 -2.95 15.76 -18.64
C THR A 272 -3.70 15.55 -17.32
N PHE A 273 -4.87 16.17 -17.19
CA PHE A 273 -5.75 15.93 -16.04
C PHE A 273 -6.30 14.48 -16.01
N SER A 274 -6.66 13.91 -17.15
CA SER A 274 -7.06 12.49 -17.25
C SER A 274 -5.92 11.57 -16.78
N ALA A 275 -4.69 11.83 -17.23
CA ALA A 275 -3.51 11.08 -16.81
C ALA A 275 -3.27 11.16 -15.29
N PHE A 276 -3.46 12.35 -14.70
CA PHE A 276 -3.37 12.53 -13.26
C PHE A 276 -4.43 11.71 -12.51
N LEU A 277 -5.69 11.72 -12.96
CA LEU A 277 -6.76 10.93 -12.33
C LEU A 277 -6.50 9.42 -12.41
N ASP A 278 -5.94 8.94 -13.51
CA ASP A 278 -5.55 7.54 -13.67
C ASP A 278 -4.50 7.15 -12.66
N ARG A 279 -3.47 7.97 -12.54
CA ARG A 279 -2.38 7.75 -11.60
C ARG A 279 -2.85 7.82 -10.15
N LEU A 280 -3.72 8.77 -9.83
CA LEU A 280 -4.37 8.87 -8.53
C LEU A 280 -5.22 7.62 -8.23
N SER A 281 -5.89 7.07 -9.25
CA SER A 281 -6.73 5.87 -9.13
C SER A 281 -5.93 4.57 -9.01
N ASP A 282 -4.68 4.55 -9.47
CA ASP A 282 -3.80 3.38 -9.38
C ASP A 282 -3.33 3.11 -7.93
N THR A 283 -3.42 4.12 -7.06
CA THR A 283 -3.01 4.02 -5.65
C THR A 283 -3.88 3.05 -4.86
N VAL A 284 -3.29 2.33 -3.89
CA VAL A 284 -4.00 1.37 -3.04
C VAL A 284 -5.16 2.02 -2.28
N SER A 285 -4.97 3.27 -1.89
CA SER A 285 -5.96 4.06 -1.16
C SER A 285 -7.20 4.34 -2.01
N ALA A 286 -7.04 4.68 -3.29
CA ALA A 286 -8.17 4.89 -4.19
C ALA A 286 -8.97 3.60 -4.45
N ARG A 287 -8.30 2.44 -4.46
CA ARG A 287 -8.95 1.14 -4.66
C ARG A 287 -9.66 0.60 -3.43
N ASN A 288 -9.14 0.87 -2.23
CA ASN A 288 -9.60 0.23 -0.99
C ASN A 288 -10.30 1.16 0.02
N THR A 289 -10.18 2.49 -0.13
CA THR A 289 -10.73 3.46 0.83
C THR A 289 -11.89 4.23 0.21
N SER A 290 -13.13 3.92 0.62
CA SER A 290 -14.33 4.59 0.13
C SER A 290 -14.32 6.10 0.43
N GLY A 291 -13.86 6.50 1.62
CA GLY A 291 -13.84 7.91 2.02
C GLY A 291 -12.94 8.78 1.15
N PHE A 292 -11.80 8.26 0.67
CA PHE A 292 -10.93 9.01 -0.26
C PHE A 292 -11.61 9.20 -1.62
N ARG A 293 -12.24 8.15 -2.13
CA ARG A 293 -13.00 8.21 -3.39
C ARG A 293 -14.17 9.19 -3.31
N GLU A 294 -14.87 9.24 -2.19
CA GLU A 294 -15.93 10.22 -1.92
C GLU A 294 -15.40 11.66 -1.89
N GLN A 295 -14.23 11.89 -1.28
CA GLN A 295 -13.59 13.21 -1.27
C GLN A 295 -13.21 13.69 -2.68
N VAL A 296 -12.63 12.79 -3.49
CA VAL A 296 -12.29 13.09 -4.89
C VAL A 296 -13.56 13.32 -5.72
N ALA A 297 -14.61 12.51 -5.55
CA ALA A 297 -15.87 12.68 -6.27
C ALA A 297 -16.57 14.01 -5.92
N ALA A 298 -16.64 14.37 -4.63
CA ALA A 298 -17.20 15.65 -4.20
C ALA A 298 -16.39 16.84 -4.72
N TRP A 299 -15.08 16.69 -4.87
CA TRP A 299 -14.23 17.71 -5.48
C TRP A 299 -14.48 17.84 -6.99
N LEU A 300 -14.61 16.73 -7.71
CA LEU A 300 -14.96 16.72 -9.14
C LEU A 300 -16.33 17.34 -9.40
N GLU A 301 -17.31 17.17 -8.51
CA GLU A 301 -18.60 17.87 -8.60
C GLU A 301 -18.46 19.41 -8.48
N LYS A 302 -17.47 19.91 -7.73
CA LYS A 302 -17.20 21.37 -7.68
C LYS A 302 -16.54 21.87 -8.97
N LEU A 303 -15.66 21.07 -9.57
CA LEU A 303 -15.01 21.40 -10.85
C LEU A 303 -16.00 21.42 -12.02
N SER A 304 -17.05 20.59 -11.99
CA SER A 304 -18.07 20.64 -13.04
C SER A 304 -18.95 21.90 -12.96
N ALA A 305 -19.09 22.50 -11.77
CA ALA A 305 -19.91 23.69 -11.55
C ALA A 305 -19.21 25.02 -11.94
N SER A 306 -17.87 25.10 -11.83
CA SER A 306 -17.11 26.33 -12.07
C SER A 306 -16.08 26.14 -13.19
N ALA A 307 -16.24 26.90 -14.28
CA ALA A 307 -15.32 26.85 -15.43
C ALA A 307 -13.93 27.39 -15.07
N GLU A 308 -13.86 28.47 -14.29
CA GLU A 308 -12.58 29.04 -13.84
C GLU A 308 -11.81 28.08 -12.94
N LEU A 309 -12.49 27.46 -11.96
CA LEU A 309 -11.87 26.48 -11.07
C LEU A 309 -11.37 25.26 -11.85
N ARG A 310 -12.13 24.80 -12.85
CA ARG A 310 -11.74 23.68 -13.71
C ARG A 310 -10.49 24.02 -14.53
N GLN A 311 -10.45 25.18 -15.18
CA GLN A 311 -9.29 25.62 -15.96
C GLN A 311 -8.03 25.74 -15.09
N GLN A 312 -8.14 26.36 -13.90
CA GLN A 312 -7.02 26.46 -12.96
C GLN A 312 -6.57 25.08 -12.47
N SER A 313 -7.49 24.15 -12.21
CA SER A 313 -7.17 22.79 -11.79
C SER A 313 -6.47 22.00 -12.89
N PHE A 314 -6.87 22.17 -14.16
CA PHE A 314 -6.22 21.52 -15.29
C PHE A 314 -4.80 22.04 -15.52
N ALA A 315 -4.59 23.35 -15.39
CA ALA A 315 -3.25 23.95 -15.46
C ALA A 315 -2.32 23.40 -14.36
N VAL A 316 -2.79 23.32 -13.11
CA VAL A 316 -2.01 22.74 -12.00
C VAL A 316 -1.65 21.27 -12.26
N ALA A 317 -2.56 20.50 -12.86
CA ALA A 317 -2.27 19.11 -13.23
C ALA A 317 -1.24 19.03 -14.37
N ALA A 318 -1.32 19.93 -15.36
CA ALA A 318 -0.36 20.02 -16.45
C ALA A 318 1.06 20.31 -15.95
N ASP A 319 1.22 21.31 -15.09
CA ASP A 319 2.51 21.68 -14.48
C ASP A 319 3.14 20.51 -13.70
N ALA A 320 2.31 19.69 -13.06
CA ALA A 320 2.79 18.52 -12.34
C ALA A 320 3.26 17.40 -13.28
N THR A 321 2.59 17.18 -14.40
CA THR A 321 3.03 16.23 -15.44
C THR A 321 4.27 16.70 -16.21
N GLU A 322 4.45 18.02 -16.41
CA GLU A 322 5.60 18.56 -17.15
C GLU A 322 6.86 18.68 -16.28
N SER A 323 6.72 19.10 -15.01
CA SER A 323 7.88 19.45 -14.19
C SER A 323 8.48 18.31 -13.38
N CYS A 324 7.73 17.23 -13.09
CA CYS A 324 8.20 16.16 -12.21
C CYS A 324 7.50 14.81 -12.47
N GLU A 325 8.27 13.81 -12.91
CA GLU A 325 7.75 12.48 -13.27
C GLU A 325 7.07 11.69 -12.13
N ASP A 326 7.02 12.14 -10.87
CA ASP A 326 6.52 11.30 -9.75
C ASP A 326 5.63 11.96 -8.68
N ARG A 327 5.22 13.24 -8.80
CA ARG A 327 4.69 13.99 -7.63
C ARG A 327 3.17 14.06 -7.46
N VAL A 328 2.48 12.93 -7.40
CA VAL A 328 1.00 12.89 -7.36
C VAL A 328 0.42 13.47 -6.04
N ALA A 329 1.11 13.29 -4.91
CA ALA A 329 0.68 13.82 -3.61
C ALA A 329 0.74 15.36 -3.57
N LEU A 330 1.81 15.94 -4.10
CA LEU A 330 1.97 17.38 -4.26
C LEU A 330 0.87 17.97 -5.15
N THR A 331 0.60 17.33 -6.30
CA THR A 331 -0.47 17.81 -7.20
C THR A 331 -1.81 17.82 -6.48
N TRP A 332 -2.14 16.76 -5.72
CA TRP A 332 -3.37 16.69 -4.94
C TRP A 332 -3.47 17.83 -3.91
N ASN A 333 -2.38 18.13 -3.19
CA ASN A 333 -2.34 19.25 -2.25
C ASN A 333 -2.49 20.61 -2.96
N ASN A 334 -1.83 20.79 -4.10
CA ASN A 334 -1.94 22.02 -4.90
C ASN A 334 -3.36 22.22 -5.43
N LEU A 335 -4.02 21.17 -5.91
CA LEU A 335 -5.42 21.24 -6.36
C LEU A 335 -6.38 21.65 -5.24
N ARG A 336 -6.15 21.14 -4.02
CA ARG A 336 -6.89 21.58 -2.83
C ARG A 336 -6.62 23.04 -2.50
N LYS A 337 -5.36 23.49 -2.59
CA LYS A 337 -5.00 24.90 -2.41
C LYS A 337 -5.72 25.79 -3.44
N THR A 338 -5.77 25.40 -4.71
CA THR A 338 -6.51 26.10 -5.77
C THR A 338 -7.99 26.22 -5.46
N LEU A 339 -8.63 25.14 -4.97
CA LEU A 339 -10.02 25.19 -4.52
C LEU A 339 -10.23 26.24 -3.41
N LEU A 340 -9.34 26.28 -2.42
CA LEU A 340 -9.44 27.24 -1.32
C LEU A 340 -9.22 28.68 -1.78
N VAL A 341 -8.28 28.90 -2.72
CA VAL A 341 -8.06 30.22 -3.34
C VAL A 341 -9.35 30.68 -4.05
N HIS A 342 -9.99 29.78 -4.81
CA HIS A 342 -11.24 30.10 -5.49
C HIS A 342 -12.36 30.44 -4.49
N GLN A 343 -12.57 29.60 -3.47
CA GLN A 343 -13.58 29.84 -2.43
C GLN A 343 -13.35 31.16 -1.66
N ALA A 344 -12.08 31.49 -1.37
CA ALA A 344 -11.71 32.77 -0.78
C ALA A 344 -12.01 33.94 -1.73
N SER A 345 -11.71 33.80 -3.02
CA SER A 345 -11.99 34.84 -4.02
C SER A 345 -13.49 35.10 -4.23
N GLU A 346 -14.34 34.09 -4.02
CA GLU A 346 -15.80 34.20 -4.04
C GLU A 346 -16.38 34.83 -2.76
N GLY A 347 -15.54 35.07 -1.74
CA GLY A 347 -15.91 35.77 -0.51
C GLY A 347 -16.41 34.87 0.63
N LEU A 348 -16.15 33.55 0.58
CA LEU A 348 -16.59 32.60 1.61
C LEU A 348 -16.06 32.94 3.02
N PHE A 349 -14.89 33.58 3.10
CA PHE A 349 -14.19 33.85 4.35
C PHE A 349 -14.18 35.33 4.75
N ASP A 350 -14.89 36.21 4.04
CA ASP A 350 -14.84 37.67 4.25
C ASP A 350 -15.23 38.09 5.69
N ASN A 351 -16.07 37.31 6.38
CA ASN A 351 -16.50 37.57 7.77
C ASN A 351 -16.04 36.51 8.78
N ASP A 352 -15.25 35.52 8.37
CA ASP A 352 -14.84 34.39 9.21
C ASP A 352 -13.34 34.09 9.05
N THR A 353 -12.52 35.06 9.48
CA THR A 353 -11.07 34.91 9.55
C THR A 353 -10.65 33.79 10.49
N GLY A 354 -11.46 33.46 11.50
CA GLY A 354 -11.23 32.33 12.40
C GLY A 354 -11.27 30.98 11.68
N ALA A 355 -12.28 30.76 10.83
CA ALA A 355 -12.34 29.57 9.99
C ALA A 355 -11.16 29.50 9.03
N LEU A 356 -10.77 30.61 8.40
CA LEU A 356 -9.63 30.68 7.49
C LEU A 356 -8.30 30.38 8.20
N LEU A 357 -8.09 30.90 9.42
CA LEU A 357 -6.93 30.61 10.27
C LEU A 357 -6.87 29.13 10.64
N SER A 358 -8.00 28.53 11.03
CA SER A 358 -8.05 27.11 11.37
C SER A 358 -7.71 26.23 10.16
N LEU A 359 -8.21 26.60 8.98
CA LEU A 359 -7.96 25.91 7.72
C LEU A 359 -6.52 26.11 7.23
N GLY A 360 -5.96 27.31 7.40
CA GLY A 360 -4.57 27.62 7.10
C GLY A 360 -3.63 26.77 7.95
N ARG A 361 -3.88 26.64 9.26
CA ARG A 361 -3.13 25.75 10.15
C ARG A 361 -3.20 24.30 9.69
N GLU A 362 -4.37 23.84 9.32
CA GLU A 362 -4.53 22.48 8.80
C GLU A 362 -3.75 22.27 7.50
N MET A 363 -3.85 23.19 6.54
CA MET A 363 -3.12 23.11 5.27
C MET A 363 -1.60 23.16 5.48
N PHE A 364 -1.11 23.97 6.41
CA PHE A 364 0.30 24.01 6.78
C PHE A 364 0.80 22.67 7.33
N ARG A 365 0.02 22.03 8.22
CA ARG A 365 0.33 20.69 8.74
C ARG A 365 0.39 19.67 7.61
N LEU A 366 -0.54 19.74 6.65
CA LEU A 366 -0.58 18.85 5.49
C LEU A 366 0.62 19.03 4.56
N GLU A 367 1.08 20.26 4.35
CA GLU A 367 2.28 20.56 3.56
C GLU A 367 3.55 19.94 4.19
N ILE A 368 3.71 20.07 5.51
CA ILE A 368 4.83 19.44 6.22
C ILE A 368 4.75 17.90 6.15
N LEU A 369 3.55 17.33 6.27
CA LEU A 369 3.39 15.87 6.15
C LEU A 369 3.71 15.36 4.74
N GLU A 370 3.50 16.17 3.71
CA GLU A 370 3.89 15.84 2.34
C GLU A 370 5.41 15.85 2.17
N ASP A 371 6.11 16.85 2.72
CA ASP A 371 7.58 16.85 2.77
C ASP A 371 8.14 15.62 3.49
N ILE A 372 7.55 15.25 4.64
CA ILE A 372 7.96 14.06 5.41
C ILE A 372 7.69 12.77 4.61
N ALA A 373 6.54 12.69 3.94
CA ALA A 373 6.21 11.55 3.09
C ALA A 373 7.19 11.43 1.92
N ARG A 374 7.58 12.57 1.32
CA ARG A 374 8.56 12.65 0.24
C ARG A 374 9.95 12.17 0.66
N ASP A 375 10.41 12.57 1.84
CA ASP A 375 11.69 12.08 2.36
C ASP A 375 11.63 10.60 2.72
N LYS A 376 10.48 10.12 3.19
CA LYS A 376 10.29 8.70 3.50
C LYS A 376 10.22 7.84 2.23
N VAL A 377 9.49 8.26 1.18
CA VAL A 377 9.35 7.48 -0.06
C VAL A 377 10.69 7.32 -0.77
N ARG A 378 11.62 8.27 -0.64
CA ARG A 378 13.00 8.11 -1.14
C ARG A 378 13.75 6.92 -0.53
N THR A 379 13.28 6.40 0.61
CA THR A 379 13.84 5.20 1.27
C THR A 379 13.12 3.91 0.90
N LEU A 380 12.00 4.00 0.17
CA LEU A 380 11.10 2.89 -0.17
C LEU A 380 11.06 2.71 -1.70
N HIS A 381 10.94 1.47 -2.16
CA HIS A 381 10.92 1.16 -3.60
C HIS A 381 9.55 0.69 -4.07
N PHE A 382 8.74 0.12 -3.18
CA PHE A 382 7.49 -0.57 -3.52
C PHE A 382 6.26 0.09 -2.92
N VAL A 383 6.41 1.31 -2.39
CA VAL A 383 5.33 2.09 -1.82
C VAL A 383 5.23 3.41 -2.57
N ASP A 384 4.01 3.79 -2.96
CA ASP A 384 3.74 5.07 -3.61
C ASP A 384 3.77 6.23 -2.61
N GLU A 385 4.21 7.41 -3.06
CA GLU A 385 4.30 8.62 -2.21
C GLU A 385 2.95 8.97 -1.56
N ILE A 386 1.87 8.84 -2.34
CA ILE A 386 0.50 9.05 -1.86
C ILE A 386 0.14 8.10 -0.72
N GLU A 387 0.60 6.85 -0.75
CA GLU A 387 0.26 5.87 0.28
C GLU A 387 0.95 6.22 1.61
N VAL A 388 2.20 6.64 1.54
CA VAL A 388 2.93 7.15 2.70
C VAL A 388 2.26 8.40 3.25
N TYR A 389 1.92 9.35 2.37
CA TYR A 389 1.27 10.60 2.75
C TYR A 389 -0.11 10.39 3.38
N LEU A 390 -0.99 9.60 2.75
CA LEU A 390 -2.32 9.29 3.28
C LEU A 390 -2.24 8.48 4.59
N ALA A 391 -1.22 7.63 4.75
CA ALA A 391 -0.99 6.96 6.02
C ALA A 391 -0.66 7.96 7.14
N PHE A 392 0.24 8.94 6.90
CA PHE A 392 0.50 10.00 7.86
C PHE A 392 -0.75 10.84 8.16
N GLN A 393 -1.48 11.27 7.13
CA GLN A 393 -2.73 12.05 7.31
C GLN A 393 -3.73 11.31 8.20
N THR A 394 -3.97 10.03 7.93
CA THR A 394 -4.98 9.26 8.65
C THR A 394 -4.54 8.93 10.08
N MET A 395 -3.27 8.52 10.26
CA MET A 395 -2.76 8.11 11.58
C MET A 395 -2.49 9.29 12.51
N LEU A 396 -2.25 10.48 11.97
CA LEU A 396 -2.06 11.71 12.74
C LEU A 396 -3.31 12.59 12.77
N ALA A 397 -4.42 12.17 12.16
CA ALA A 397 -5.66 12.94 12.06
C ALA A 397 -6.15 13.46 13.43
N GLU A 398 -6.24 12.58 14.43
CA GLU A 398 -6.69 12.97 15.77
C GLU A 398 -5.67 13.86 16.49
N LYS A 399 -4.38 13.52 16.38
CA LYS A 399 -3.31 14.21 17.11
C LYS A 399 -3.04 15.62 16.59
N LEU A 400 -3.12 15.78 15.27
CA LEU A 400 -2.90 17.03 14.56
C LEU A 400 -4.21 17.72 14.15
N GLN A 401 -5.36 17.23 14.64
CA GLN A 401 -6.69 17.81 14.39
C GLN A 401 -6.97 18.08 12.89
N LEU A 402 -6.69 17.09 12.04
CA LEU A 402 -6.90 17.19 10.59
C LEU A 402 -8.36 16.88 10.27
N SER A 403 -9.17 17.91 9.98
CA SER A 403 -10.60 17.77 9.67
C SER A 403 -10.85 17.13 8.29
N THR A 404 -9.90 17.31 7.38
CA THR A 404 -9.94 16.85 5.98
C THR A 404 -9.30 15.48 5.76
N ALA A 405 -8.75 14.87 6.82
CA ALA A 405 -8.18 13.54 6.75
C ALA A 405 -9.29 12.48 6.67
N VAL A 406 -9.08 11.48 5.83
CA VAL A 406 -10.01 10.35 5.71
C VAL A 406 -9.92 9.49 6.97
N LYS A 407 -10.98 9.48 7.78
CA LYS A 407 -10.98 8.83 9.11
C LYS A 407 -10.91 7.30 9.06
N GLU A 408 -11.18 6.68 7.92
CA GLU A 408 -11.15 5.23 7.76
C GLU A 408 -10.08 4.81 6.76
N MET A 409 -8.89 4.43 7.24
CA MET A 409 -8.00 3.56 6.48
C MET A 409 -7.80 2.27 7.28
N ARG A 410 -8.44 1.18 6.86
CA ARG A 410 -8.30 -0.14 7.52
C ARG A 410 -6.94 -0.81 7.27
N PHE A 411 -5.99 -0.16 6.59
CA PHE A 411 -4.80 -0.79 6.01
C PHE A 411 -3.47 -0.08 6.34
N TYR A 412 -3.26 0.24 7.63
CA TYR A 412 -2.07 0.94 8.14
C TYR A 412 -0.71 0.29 7.86
N GLY A 413 -0.67 -1.04 7.63
CA GLY A 413 0.59 -1.80 7.57
C GLY A 413 1.33 -1.77 6.23
N VAL A 414 0.82 -1.07 5.21
CA VAL A 414 1.32 -1.16 3.83
C VAL A 414 2.28 -0.03 3.46
N SER A 415 2.22 1.11 4.15
CA SER A 415 2.95 2.32 3.77
C SER A 415 4.42 2.37 4.25
N GLY A 416 4.91 1.34 4.94
CA GLY A 416 6.26 1.34 5.51
C GLY A 416 6.48 2.37 6.65
N VAL A 417 5.39 2.98 7.14
CA VAL A 417 5.40 3.96 8.22
C VAL A 417 5.43 3.25 9.57
N THR A 418 6.47 3.49 10.37
CA THR A 418 6.59 2.88 11.69
C THR A 418 5.95 3.75 12.79
N ALA A 419 5.66 3.15 13.95
CA ALA A 419 5.20 3.90 15.11
C ALA A 419 6.19 5.00 15.55
N ASN A 420 7.48 4.81 15.30
CA ASN A 420 8.49 5.83 15.57
C ASN A 420 8.41 6.98 14.57
N ASP A 421 8.25 6.67 13.28
CA ASP A 421 8.09 7.68 12.22
C ASP A 421 6.89 8.59 12.51
N LEU A 422 5.77 8.03 12.97
CA LEU A 422 4.60 8.83 13.36
C LEU A 422 4.88 9.81 14.50
N ARG A 423 5.63 9.39 15.52
CA ARG A 423 5.99 10.28 16.64
C ARG A 423 6.95 11.38 16.19
N THR A 424 7.93 11.04 15.36
CA THR A 424 8.87 12.00 14.81
C THR A 424 8.16 13.02 13.91
N ALA A 425 7.25 12.54 13.05
CA ALA A 425 6.46 13.40 12.18
C ALA A 425 5.57 14.34 12.98
N GLU A 426 4.88 13.85 14.00
CA GLU A 426 4.08 14.68 14.90
C GLU A 426 4.91 15.79 15.57
N ALA A 427 6.07 15.43 16.12
CA ALA A 427 6.97 16.40 16.75
C ALA A 427 7.50 17.45 15.77
N MET A 428 7.85 17.03 14.56
CA MET A 428 8.32 17.92 13.49
C MET A 428 7.25 18.93 13.10
N VAL A 429 6.01 18.47 12.88
CA VAL A 429 4.89 19.34 12.52
C VAL A 429 4.62 20.37 13.63
N ARG A 430 4.59 19.95 14.91
CA ARG A 430 4.40 20.88 16.03
C ARG A 430 5.51 21.92 16.15
N SER A 431 6.76 21.48 15.96
CA SER A 431 7.92 22.38 16.03
C SER A 431 7.90 23.41 14.90
N ARG A 432 7.55 23.01 13.68
CA ARG A 432 7.43 23.94 12.55
C ARG A 432 6.22 24.85 12.67
N GLU A 433 5.09 24.36 13.17
CA GLU A 433 3.91 25.19 13.38
C GLU A 433 4.16 26.34 14.36
N GLU A 434 4.95 26.12 15.41
CA GLU A 434 5.30 27.17 16.37
C GLU A 434 6.16 28.29 15.74
N ASN A 435 7.11 27.92 14.87
CA ASN A 435 8.14 28.86 14.39
C ASN A 435 7.85 29.45 13.00
N GLU A 436 7.23 28.69 12.11
CA GLU A 436 7.16 28.99 10.67
C GLU A 436 5.73 29.32 10.20
N PHE A 437 4.69 28.98 10.98
CA PHE A 437 3.30 29.10 10.53
C PHE A 437 2.89 30.54 10.19
N THR A 438 3.30 31.49 11.02
CA THR A 438 2.90 32.90 10.85
C THR A 438 3.50 33.50 9.58
N ASP A 439 4.74 33.13 9.27
CA ASP A 439 5.47 33.48 8.06
C ASP A 439 4.88 32.82 6.80
N TRP A 440 4.43 31.58 6.96
CA TRP A 440 3.76 30.84 5.89
C TRP A 440 2.38 31.42 5.60
N PHE A 441 1.60 31.75 6.64
CA PHE A 441 0.25 32.27 6.49
C PHE A 441 0.23 33.63 5.78
N SER A 442 1.19 34.50 6.07
CA SER A 442 1.30 35.80 5.39
C SER A 442 1.58 35.68 3.89
N LEU A 443 2.14 34.56 3.43
CA LEU A 443 2.40 34.28 2.01
C LEU A 443 1.33 33.37 1.38
N TRP A 444 0.31 33.00 2.13
CA TRP A 444 -0.66 32.01 1.69
C TRP A 444 -1.68 32.61 0.71
N GLY A 445 -1.80 32.00 -0.48
CA GLY A 445 -2.63 32.52 -1.58
C GLY A 445 -4.09 32.84 -1.19
N PRO A 446 -4.82 31.96 -0.49
CA PRO A 446 -6.18 32.25 -0.02
C PRO A 446 -6.25 33.46 0.92
N TRP A 447 -5.23 33.67 1.75
CA TRP A 447 -5.14 34.84 2.62
C TRP A 447 -4.98 36.14 1.82
N HIS A 448 -4.13 36.14 0.79
CA HIS A 448 -4.02 37.27 -0.14
C HIS A 448 -5.33 37.56 -0.88
N ALA A 449 -6.08 36.52 -1.26
CA ALA A 449 -7.38 36.69 -1.90
C ALA A 449 -8.39 37.39 -0.98
N VAL A 450 -8.40 37.06 0.31
CA VAL A 450 -9.24 37.75 1.30
C VAL A 450 -8.75 39.18 1.52
N LEU A 451 -7.45 39.40 1.73
CA LEU A 451 -6.88 40.74 1.92
C LEU A 451 -7.20 41.69 0.78
N LYS A 452 -7.11 41.22 -0.48
CA LYS A 452 -7.47 42.02 -1.66
C LYS A 452 -8.93 42.46 -1.68
N ARG A 453 -9.82 41.70 -1.04
CA ARG A 453 -11.27 41.98 -1.00
C ARG A 453 -11.66 42.82 0.21
N THR A 454 -11.14 42.50 1.39
CA THR A 454 -11.55 43.14 2.66
C THR A 454 -10.71 44.37 3.00
N GLU A 455 -9.41 44.36 2.68
CA GLU A 455 -8.42 45.37 3.08
C GLU A 455 -7.65 45.90 1.86
N ALA A 456 -8.39 46.27 0.79
CA ALA A 456 -7.82 46.66 -0.50
C ALA A 456 -6.82 47.84 -0.40
N ASP A 457 -7.08 48.82 0.47
CA ASP A 457 -6.21 49.99 0.65
C ASP A 457 -4.85 49.60 1.25
N ARG A 458 -4.86 48.75 2.28
CA ARG A 458 -3.62 48.25 2.91
C ARG A 458 -2.86 47.31 1.99
N TRP A 459 -3.57 46.49 1.20
CA TRP A 459 -2.95 45.67 0.17
C TRP A 459 -2.24 46.51 -0.90
N ALA A 460 -2.86 47.61 -1.35
CA ALA A 460 -2.26 48.50 -2.33
C ALA A 460 -0.98 49.18 -1.80
N GLN A 461 -0.97 49.59 -0.52
CA GLN A 461 0.20 50.14 0.14
C GLN A 461 1.34 49.12 0.27
N ALA A 462 1.02 47.87 0.60
CA ALA A 462 2.01 46.79 0.66
C ALA A 462 2.63 46.49 -0.72
N GLU A 463 1.83 46.51 -1.79
CA GLU A 463 2.34 46.41 -3.16
C GLU A 463 3.25 47.59 -3.53
N GLU A 464 2.87 48.83 -3.18
CA GLU A 464 3.70 50.01 -3.40
C GLU A 464 5.06 49.91 -2.69
N GLN A 465 5.07 49.50 -1.41
CA GLN A 465 6.30 49.24 -0.65
C GLN A 465 7.16 48.15 -1.29
N LYS A 466 6.55 47.11 -1.88
CA LYS A 466 7.26 46.06 -2.61
C LYS A 466 7.97 46.62 -3.85
N TYR A 467 7.27 47.47 -4.62
CA TYR A 467 7.88 48.14 -5.78
C TYR A 467 9.01 49.08 -5.37
N GLU A 468 8.85 49.86 -4.29
CA GLU A 468 9.90 50.75 -3.79
C GLU A 468 11.15 49.98 -3.34
N MET A 469 10.99 48.84 -2.64
CA MET A 469 12.11 47.99 -2.21
C MET A 469 12.81 47.32 -3.40
N LEU A 470 12.04 46.93 -4.43
CA LEU A 470 12.56 46.39 -5.68
C LEU A 470 13.39 47.41 -6.46
N GLU A 471 12.97 48.67 -6.48
CA GLU A 471 13.67 49.73 -7.21
C GLU A 471 14.92 50.21 -6.46
N ASN A 472 14.84 50.34 -5.14
CA ASN A 472 15.89 51.01 -4.35
C ASN A 472 16.92 50.06 -3.73
N GLU A 473 16.50 48.92 -3.17
CA GLU A 473 17.37 48.08 -2.33
C GLU A 473 17.71 46.72 -2.94
N TYR A 474 16.93 46.23 -3.91
CA TYR A 474 17.07 44.89 -4.47
C TYR A 474 18.48 44.62 -5.03
N SER A 475 18.99 45.50 -5.89
CA SER A 475 20.32 45.35 -6.51
C SER A 475 21.44 45.29 -5.47
N GLN A 476 21.31 46.09 -4.40
CA GLN A 476 22.28 46.14 -3.32
C GLN A 476 22.22 44.88 -2.43
N ARG A 477 21.01 44.44 -2.05
CA ARG A 477 20.80 43.22 -1.26
C ARG A 477 21.29 41.96 -1.99
N VAL A 478 21.06 41.86 -3.30
CA VAL A 478 21.57 40.77 -4.13
C VAL A 478 23.11 40.80 -4.15
N ALA A 479 23.72 41.98 -4.35
CA ALA A 479 25.17 42.14 -4.34
C ALA A 479 25.81 41.77 -2.98
N ASP A 480 25.18 42.16 -1.88
CA ASP A 480 25.69 41.87 -0.54
C ASP A 480 25.58 40.38 -0.21
N ARG A 481 24.52 39.71 -0.66
CA ARG A 481 24.37 38.26 -0.50
C ARG A 481 25.37 37.47 -1.35
N LEU A 482 25.59 37.88 -2.60
CA LEU A 482 26.59 37.25 -3.48
C LEU A 482 28.02 37.41 -2.94
N LYS A 483 28.31 38.55 -2.30
CA LYS A 483 29.58 38.76 -1.57
C LYS A 483 29.69 37.85 -0.36
N ALA A 484 28.63 37.72 0.44
CA ALA A 484 28.62 36.87 1.63
C ALA A 484 28.80 35.38 1.29
N SER A 485 28.24 34.93 0.16
CA SER A 485 28.36 33.54 -0.32
C SER A 485 29.67 33.27 -1.08
N GLY A 486 30.45 34.30 -1.44
CA GLY A 486 31.69 34.16 -2.22
C GLY A 486 31.50 33.71 -3.67
N LEU A 487 30.26 33.78 -4.20
CA LEU A 487 29.86 33.28 -5.52
C LEU A 487 29.64 34.41 -6.53
N SER A 488 30.37 35.51 -6.40
CA SER A 488 30.23 36.67 -7.29
C SER A 488 30.71 36.32 -8.71
N GLY A 489 29.84 36.46 -9.71
CA GLY A 489 30.13 36.18 -11.13
C GLY A 489 29.63 34.85 -11.68
N ASP A 490 28.90 34.06 -10.88
CA ASP A 490 28.17 32.88 -11.34
C ASP A 490 26.72 33.26 -11.70
N ALA A 491 26.35 33.08 -12.97
CA ALA A 491 25.04 33.47 -13.50
C ALA A 491 23.87 32.61 -12.94
N ASP A 492 24.15 31.42 -12.42
CA ASP A 492 23.15 30.61 -11.71
C ASP A 492 23.00 31.10 -10.26
N ALA A 493 24.11 31.41 -9.59
CA ALA A 493 24.10 31.96 -8.24
C ALA A 493 23.44 33.36 -8.18
N GLU A 494 23.65 34.20 -9.20
CA GLU A 494 23.00 35.51 -9.32
C GLU A 494 21.48 35.39 -9.44
N ARG A 495 20.99 34.42 -10.23
CA ARG A 495 19.55 34.14 -10.36
C ARG A 495 18.95 33.64 -9.05
N GLU A 496 19.64 32.72 -8.37
CA GLU A 496 19.16 32.18 -7.11
C GLU A 496 19.20 33.20 -5.96
N ALA A 497 20.23 34.03 -5.90
CA ALA A 497 20.34 35.13 -4.94
C ALA A 497 19.21 36.16 -5.15
N GLY A 498 18.92 36.53 -6.41
CA GLY A 498 17.77 37.38 -6.75
C GLY A 498 16.44 36.80 -6.27
N ALA A 499 16.18 35.53 -6.58
CA ALA A 499 14.96 34.85 -6.17
C ALA A 499 14.82 34.70 -4.64
N GLN A 500 15.93 34.57 -3.90
CA GLN A 500 15.91 34.54 -2.43
C GLN A 500 15.62 35.93 -1.84
N VAL A 501 16.31 36.98 -2.32
CA VAL A 501 16.10 38.36 -1.85
C VAL A 501 14.66 38.81 -2.12
N MET A 502 14.10 38.42 -3.27
CA MET A 502 12.70 38.71 -3.60
C MET A 502 11.75 38.04 -2.59
N ARG A 503 11.92 36.75 -2.33
CA ARG A 503 11.11 36.00 -1.36
C ARG A 503 11.20 36.56 0.06
N GLU A 504 12.41 36.91 0.52
CA GLU A 504 12.61 37.50 1.85
C GLU A 504 11.94 38.87 1.99
N THR A 505 12.01 39.69 0.93
CA THR A 505 11.39 41.02 0.92
C THR A 505 9.87 40.91 0.89
N GLU A 506 9.30 40.03 0.05
CA GLU A 506 7.87 39.74 0.05
C GLU A 506 7.40 39.22 1.41
N GLN A 507 8.15 38.31 2.01
CA GLN A 507 7.82 37.77 3.33
C GLN A 507 7.78 38.87 4.40
N GLN A 508 8.78 39.76 4.42
CA GLN A 508 8.82 40.87 5.37
C GLN A 508 7.60 41.79 5.24
N ILE A 509 7.24 42.18 4.02
CA ILE A 509 6.14 43.11 3.74
C ILE A 509 4.79 42.47 4.08
N TYR A 510 4.53 41.26 3.56
CA TYR A 510 3.24 40.61 3.80
C TYR A 510 3.06 40.15 5.23
N ARG A 511 4.16 39.84 5.94
CA ARG A 511 4.12 39.58 7.38
C ARG A 511 3.64 40.81 8.14
N GLN A 512 4.25 41.96 7.90
CA GLN A 512 3.85 43.20 8.54
C GLN A 512 2.37 43.51 8.26
N LEU A 513 1.92 43.39 7.01
CA LEU A 513 0.51 43.56 6.63
C LEU A 513 -0.41 42.60 7.40
N THR A 514 -0.01 41.34 7.53
CA THR A 514 -0.79 40.31 8.22
C THR A 514 -0.91 40.60 9.72
N ASP A 515 0.20 40.97 10.37
CA ASP A 515 0.22 41.34 11.79
C ASP A 515 -0.65 42.58 12.06
N GLU A 516 -0.67 43.56 11.16
CA GLU A 516 -1.51 44.77 11.26
C GLU A 516 -3.01 44.53 11.04
N VAL A 517 -3.38 43.48 10.27
CA VAL A 517 -4.78 43.12 9.99
C VAL A 517 -5.34 42.19 11.07
N LEU A 518 -4.48 41.39 11.71
CA LEU A 518 -4.87 40.46 12.79
C LEU A 518 -4.78 41.07 14.20
N ALA A 519 -4.14 42.22 14.36
CA ALA A 519 -4.08 43.01 15.61
C ALA A 519 -5.36 43.80 15.87
#